data_AF-A0A7X0G8P3-F1
#
_entry.id   AF-A0A7X0G8P3-F1
#
_cell.length_a   1.000
_cell.length_b   1.000
_cell.length_c   1.000
_cell.angle_alpha   90.00
_cell.angle_beta   90.00
_cell.angle_gamma   90.00
#
_symmetry.space_group_name_H-M   'P 1'
#
loop_
_entity.id
_entity.type
_entity.pdbx_description
1 polymer ?
#
loop_
_entity_poly.entity_id
_entity_poly.type
_entity_poly.pdbx_seq_one_letter_code
_entity_poly.pdbx_strand_id
1 'polypeptide(L)' 'MSNPHTGDEPVVIKAPDDDESLTETAYLFKSPENARRLLAAIDRLERGGGTGRPLTE' A
#
# COMPACT_ATOMS: atom_id res chain seq x y z
N MET A 1 -17.39 39.65 21.31
CA MET A 1 -16.43 38.59 21.67
C MET A 1 -17.14 37.25 21.58
N SER A 2 -16.82 36.45 20.55
CA SER A 2 -17.01 34.99 20.50
C SER A 2 -16.07 34.38 19.44
N ASN A 3 -14.93 33.90 19.97
CA ASN A 3 -13.99 32.85 19.56
C ASN A 3 -13.42 32.75 18.12
N PRO A 4 -12.09 32.61 17.94
CA PRO A 4 -11.39 32.69 16.66
C PRO A 4 -11.36 31.35 15.91
N HIS A 5 -11.14 31.40 14.61
CA HIS A 5 -10.88 30.24 13.76
C HIS A 5 -9.80 29.33 14.40
N THR A 6 -10.20 28.15 14.82
CA THR A 6 -9.27 27.02 14.98
C THR A 6 -9.48 26.19 13.72
N GLY A 7 -8.57 26.24 12.73
CA GLY A 7 -8.89 25.62 11.45
C GLY A 7 -7.78 25.46 10.42
N ASP A 8 -6.50 25.56 10.78
CA ASP A 8 -5.41 25.19 9.87
C ASP A 8 -5.02 23.73 10.12
N GLU A 9 -5.86 22.78 9.71
CA GLU A 9 -5.45 21.37 9.64
C GLU A 9 -4.41 21.22 8.51
N PRO A 10 -3.23 20.64 8.79
CA PRO A 10 -2.19 20.51 7.79
C PRO A 10 -2.61 19.54 6.69
N VAL A 11 -2.57 20.00 5.45
CA VAL A 11 -2.85 19.19 4.25
C VAL A 11 -1.56 18.83 3.53
N VAL A 12 -1.55 17.66 2.89
CA VAL A 12 -0.44 17.19 2.05
C VAL A 12 -0.90 17.19 0.59
N ILE A 13 -0.18 17.89 -0.28
CA ILE A 13 -0.38 17.82 -1.73
C ILE A 13 0.60 16.80 -2.29
N LYS A 14 0.10 15.87 -3.09
CA LYS A 14 0.85 14.80 -3.76
C LYS A 14 0.29 14.59 -5.15
N ALA A 15 1.08 13.99 -6.04
CA ALA A 15 0.57 13.60 -7.35
C ALA A 15 -0.52 12.53 -7.18
N PRO A 16 -1.54 12.49 -8.06
CA PRO A 16 -2.59 11.47 -8.00
C PRO A 16 -2.04 10.04 -8.03
N ASP A 17 -1.02 9.78 -8.85
CA ASP A 17 -0.40 8.45 -8.97
C ASP A 17 0.34 8.02 -7.68
N ASP A 18 0.92 8.98 -6.95
CA ASP A 18 1.52 8.74 -5.64
C ASP A 18 0.45 8.47 -4.57
N ASP A 19 -0.77 8.96 -4.76
CA ASP A 19 -1.89 8.70 -3.85
C ASP A 19 -2.47 7.30 -3.99
N GLU A 20 -2.67 6.89 -5.23
CA GLU A 20 -3.12 5.55 -5.54
C GLU A 20 -2.11 4.49 -5.09
N SER A 21 -0.83 4.68 -5.42
CA SER A 21 0.25 3.73 -5.07
C SER A 21 0.39 3.56 -3.56
N LEU A 22 0.32 4.65 -2.79
CA LEU A 22 0.41 4.61 -1.33
C LEU A 22 -0.83 4.00 -0.70
N THR A 23 -2.01 4.27 -1.24
CA THR A 23 -3.27 3.69 -0.76
C THR A 23 -3.31 2.18 -0.99
N GLU A 24 -2.93 1.71 -2.18
CA GLU A 24 -2.88 0.30 -2.51
C GLU A 24 -1.87 -0.45 -1.64
N THR A 25 -0.67 0.11 -1.48
CA THR A 25 0.37 -0.44 -0.59
C THR A 25 -0.15 -0.55 0.84
N ALA A 26 -0.70 0.54 1.39
CA ALA A 26 -1.27 0.53 2.72
C ALA A 26 -2.39 -0.52 2.85
N TYR A 27 -3.24 -0.65 1.83
CA TYR A 27 -4.32 -1.65 1.79
C TYR A 27 -3.79 -3.08 1.85
N LEU A 28 -2.77 -3.42 1.06
CA LEU A 28 -2.15 -4.75 1.07
C LEU A 28 -1.51 -5.08 2.43
N PHE A 29 -0.96 -4.08 3.12
CA PHE A 29 -0.31 -4.23 4.41
C PHE A 29 -1.26 -4.11 5.64
N LYS A 30 -2.55 -3.77 5.45
CA LYS A 30 -3.52 -3.66 6.57
C LYS A 30 -3.72 -4.97 7.34
N SER A 31 -3.57 -6.11 6.69
CA SER A 31 -3.63 -7.43 7.34
C SER A 31 -2.21 -7.94 7.59
N PRO A 32 -1.78 -8.13 8.85
CA PRO A 32 -0.44 -8.65 9.16
C PRO A 32 -0.15 -9.99 8.49
N GLU A 33 -1.17 -10.85 8.36
CA GLU A 33 -1.03 -12.14 7.69
C GLU A 33 -0.88 -11.99 6.18
N ASN A 34 -1.61 -11.04 5.55
CA ASN A 34 -1.44 -10.76 4.13
C ASN A 34 -0.06 -10.17 3.83
N ALA A 35 0.38 -9.21 4.65
CA ALA A 35 1.72 -8.64 4.60
C ALA A 35 2.80 -9.72 4.65
N ARG A 36 2.71 -10.63 5.64
CA ARG A 36 3.65 -11.74 5.80
C ARG A 36 3.68 -12.65 4.58
N ARG A 37 2.52 -12.98 4.01
CA ARG A 37 2.41 -13.81 2.79
C ARG A 37 3.03 -13.14 1.58
N LEU A 38 2.75 -11.85 1.37
CA LEU A 38 3.31 -11.06 0.28
C LEU A 38 4.84 -10.99 0.37
N LEU A 39 5.38 -10.61 1.54
CA LEU A 39 6.83 -10.51 1.74
C LEU A 39 7.53 -11.86 1.54
N ALA A 40 6.95 -12.95 2.04
CA ALA A 40 7.50 -14.30 1.82
C ALA A 40 7.44 -14.73 0.34
N ALA A 41 6.39 -14.34 -0.38
CA ALA A 41 6.27 -14.62 -1.81
C ALA A 41 7.32 -13.83 -2.63
N ILE A 42 7.55 -12.56 -2.29
CA ILE A 42 8.59 -11.72 -2.91
C ILE A 42 9.97 -12.35 -2.68
N ASP A 43 10.35 -12.65 -1.43
CA ASP A 43 11.65 -13.26 -1.11
C ASP A 43 11.86 -14.59 -1.85
N ARG A 44 10.81 -15.44 -1.94
CA ARG A 44 10.87 -16.68 -2.71
C ARG A 44 11.14 -16.42 -4.20
N LEU A 45 10.48 -15.43 -4.80
CA LEU A 45 10.63 -15.10 -6.21
C LEU A 45 12.02 -14.51 -6.51
N GLU A 46 12.53 -13.64 -5.65
CA GLU A 46 13.88 -13.07 -5.76
C GLU A 46 14.98 -14.14 -5.69
N ARG A 47 14.74 -15.20 -4.90
CA ARG A 47 15.63 -16.39 -4.83
C ARG A 47 15.47 -17.37 -6.00
N GLY A 48 14.66 -17.05 -7.01
CA GLY A 48 14.41 -17.91 -8.16
C GLY A 48 13.46 -19.08 -7.89
N GLY A 49 12.76 -19.08 -6.75
CA GLY A 49 11.87 -20.17 -6.34
C GLY A 49 10.50 -20.17 -7.05
N GLY A 50 10.28 -19.29 -8.02
CA GLY A 50 9.01 -19.17 -8.76
C GLY A 50 8.74 -20.34 -9.72
N THR A 51 7.47 -20.59 -10.03
CA THR A 51 7.06 -21.58 -11.03
C THR A 51 6.07 -20.93 -11.98
N GLY A 52 6.45 -20.82 -13.26
CA GLY A 52 5.55 -20.35 -14.31
C GLY A 52 4.37 -21.31 -14.47
N ARG A 53 3.16 -20.77 -14.44
CA ARG A 53 1.92 -21.55 -14.61
C ARG A 53 1.16 -20.94 -15.79
N PRO A 54 0.65 -21.74 -16.74
CA PRO A 54 -0.22 -21.22 -17.77
C PRO A 54 -1.52 -20.69 -17.13
N LEU A 55 -2.10 -19.65 -17.72
CA LEU A 55 -3.43 -19.18 -17.33
C LEU A 55 -4.44 -20.28 -17.64
N THR A 56 -5.31 -20.58 -16.69
CA THR A 56 -6.46 -21.48 -16.89
C THR A 56 -7.68 -20.60 -17.15
N GLU A 57 -8.50 -20.96 -18.13
CA GLU A 57 -9.78 -20.27 -18.43
C GLU A 57 -10.82 -20.46 -17.32
#